data_AF-A0A9P4TYE5-F1
#
_entry.id   AF-A0A9P4TYE5-F1
#
_cell.length_a   1.000
_cell.length_b   1.000
_cell.length_c   1.000
_cell.angle_alpha   90.00
_cell.angle_beta   90.00
_cell.angle_gamma   90.00
#
_symmetry.space_group_name_H-M   'P 1'
#
loop_
_entity.id
_entity.type
_entity.pdbx_description
1 polymer ?
#
loop_
_entity_poly.entity_id
_entity_poly.type
_entity_poly.pdbx_seq_one_letter_code
_entity_poly.pdbx_strand_id
1 'polypeptide(L)' 'TAAPVHHQRRKASVGDKVSGALMKLRGSLTRRPGLKAAGTRRMHGTDGRGAHR' A
#
# COMPACT_ATOMS: atom_id res chain seq x y z
N THR A 1 26.69 -9.00 -19.45
CA THR A 1 26.71 -8.21 -18.20
C THR A 1 25.29 -8.06 -17.70
N ALA A 2 24.92 -8.66 -16.57
CA ALA A 2 23.57 -8.54 -16.01
C ALA A 2 23.45 -7.20 -15.26
N ALA A 3 22.48 -6.37 -15.63
CA ALA A 3 22.23 -5.09 -14.96
C ALA A 3 21.70 -5.32 -13.53
N PRO A 4 22.09 -4.51 -12.54
CA PRO A 4 21.58 -4.64 -11.18
C PRO A 4 20.07 -4.36 -11.16
N VAL A 5 19.26 -5.37 -10.81
CA VAL A 5 17.83 -5.20 -10.52
C VAL A 5 17.73 -4.42 -9.22
N HIS A 6 17.67 -3.10 -9.34
CA HIS A 6 17.32 -2.22 -8.23
C HIS A 6 15.90 -2.58 -7.78
N HIS A 7 15.80 -3.34 -6.68
CA HIS A 7 14.56 -3.50 -5.94
C HIS A 7 14.25 -2.13 -5.34
N GLN A 8 13.65 -1.24 -6.12
CA GLN A 8 13.21 0.06 -5.64
C GLN A 8 12.16 -0.21 -4.57
N ARG A 9 12.57 -0.22 -3.29
CA ARG A 9 11.66 -0.16 -2.15
C ARG A 9 10.86 1.13 -2.33
N ARG A 10 9.68 1.01 -2.92
CA ARG A 10 8.79 2.14 -3.18
C ARG A 10 8.44 2.74 -1.83
N LYS A 11 8.92 3.96 -1.56
CA LYS A 11 8.43 4.71 -0.39
C LYS A 11 6.95 4.96 -0.63
N ALA A 12 6.10 4.66 0.37
CA ALA A 12 4.68 4.96 0.30
C ALA A 12 4.51 6.45 -0.04
N SER A 13 3.97 6.72 -1.23
CA SER A 13 3.79 8.09 -1.71
C SER A 13 2.67 8.77 -0.92
N VAL A 14 2.59 10.11 -0.99
CA VAL A 14 1.48 10.85 -0.36
C VAL A 14 0.13 10.33 -0.88
N GLY A 15 0.04 10.00 -2.17
CA GLY A 15 -1.14 9.37 -2.78
C GLY A 15 -1.48 8.01 -2.17
N ASP A 16 -0.48 7.16 -1.93
CA ASP A 16 -0.68 5.86 -1.28
C ASP A 16 -1.18 6.01 0.17
N LYS A 17 -0.71 7.04 0.89
CA LYS A 17 -1.17 7.36 2.24
C LYS A 17 -2.62 7.84 2.26
N VAL A 18 -2.98 8.80 1.41
CA VAL A 18 -4.37 9.30 1.31
C VAL A 18 -5.31 8.18 0.88
N SER A 19 -4.94 7.42 -0.15
CA SER A 19 -5.75 6.31 -0.66
C SER A 19 -5.86 5.17 0.36
N GLY A 20 -4.81 4.91 1.13
CA GLY A 20 -4.81 3.97 2.25
C GLY A 20 -5.70 4.42 3.41
N ALA A 21 -5.69 5.71 3.74
CA ALA A 21 -6.56 6.29 4.77
C ALA A 21 -8.04 6.16 4.38
N LEU A 22 -8.38 6.45 3.11
CA LEU A 22 -9.74 6.29 2.59
C LEU A 22 -10.18 4.81 2.62
N MET A 23 -9.32 3.87 2.22
CA MET A 23 -9.61 2.44 2.36
C MET A 23 -9.83 2.03 3.82
N LYS A 24 -9.01 2.56 4.73
CA LYS A 24 -9.13 2.30 6.17
C LYS A 24 -10.45 2.81 6.73
N LEU A 25 -10.82 4.04 6.36
CA LEU A 25 -12.06 4.68 6.75
C LEU A 25 -13.27 3.91 6.21
N ARG A 26 -13.27 3.58 4.91
CA ARG A 26 -14.33 2.78 4.28
C ARG A 26 -14.47 1.41 4.94
N GLY A 27 -13.36 0.71 5.21
CA GLY A 27 -13.38 -0.59 5.88
C GLY A 27 -13.91 -0.52 7.31
N SER A 28 -13.67 0.58 8.02
CA SER A 28 -14.19 0.79 9.37
C SER A 28 -15.69 1.09 9.35
N LEU A 29 -16.14 1.98 8.47
CA LEU A 29 -17.56 2.35 8.32
C LEU A 29 -18.42 1.18 7.83
N THR A 30 -17.92 0.41 6.86
CA THR A 30 -18.65 -0.73 6.27
C THR A 30 -18.51 -2.03 7.07
N ARG A 31 -17.79 -2.02 8.20
CA ARG A 31 -17.45 -3.22 8.99
C ARG A 31 -16.75 -4.31 8.15
N ARG A 32 -15.87 -3.90 7.23
CA ARG A 32 -15.07 -4.78 6.36
C ARG A 32 -13.59 -4.75 6.80
N PRO A 33 -13.15 -5.67 7.68
CA PRO A 33 -11.80 -5.67 8.24
C PRO A 33 -10.70 -5.82 7.16
N GLY A 34 -10.97 -6.54 6.08
CA GLY A 34 -10.05 -6.69 4.95
C GLY A 34 -9.71 -5.36 4.27
N LEU A 35 -10.69 -4.47 4.10
CA LEU A 35 -10.47 -3.13 3.54
C LEU A 35 -9.72 -2.22 4.53
N LYS A 36 -10.02 -2.36 5.83
CA LYS A 36 -9.30 -1.66 6.89
C LYS A 36 -7.82 -2.01 6.86
N ALA A 37 -7.51 -3.31 6.82
CA ALA A 37 -6.16 -3.83 6.77
C ALA A 37 -5.44 -3.49 5.46
N ALA A 38 -6.13 -3.52 4.32
CA ALA A 38 -5.57 -3.09 3.04
C ALA A 38 -5.18 -1.61 3.06
N GLY A 39 -6.03 -0.75 3.65
CA GLY A 39 -5.74 0.67 3.84
C GLY A 39 -4.50 0.90 4.70
N THR A 40 -4.41 0.20 5.83
CA THR A 40 -3.22 0.24 6.71
C THR A 40 -1.96 -0.22 5.98
N ARG A 41 -2.01 -1.33 5.24
CA ARG A 41 -0.86 -1.82 4.45
C ARG A 41 -0.42 -0.83 3.38
N ARG A 42 -1.35 -0.13 2.71
CA ARG A 42 -1.02 0.93 1.75
C ARG A 42 -0.29 2.10 2.42
N MET A 43 -0.80 2.57 3.56
CA MET A 43 -0.18 3.68 4.30
C MET A 43 1.23 3.35 4.80
N HIS A 44 1.48 2.10 5.17
CA HIS A 44 2.80 1.62 5.60
C HIS A 44 3.70 1.18 4.44
N GLY A 45 3.19 1.16 3.20
CA GLY A 45 3.94 0.66 2.03
C GLY A 45 4.22 -0.84 2.07
N THR A 46 3.45 -1.61 2.84
CA THR A 46 3.57 -3.07 2.99
C THR A 46 2.52 -3.83 2.18
N ASP A 47 1.79 -3.13 1.31
CA ASP A 47 0.76 -3.70 0.44
C ASP A 47 1.33 -4.41 -0.81
N GLY A 48 2.65 -4.55 -0.91
CA GLY A 48 3.33 -5.31 -1.98
C GLY A 48 3.28 -4.66 -3.36
N ARG A 49 2.75 -3.44 -3.46
CA ARG A 49 2.49 -2.75 -4.72
C ARG A 49 3.80 -2.28 -5.34
N GLY A 50 4.17 -2.85 -6.48
CA GLY A 50 5.45 -2.60 -7.16
C GLY A 50 6.56 -3.60 -6.83
N ALA A 51 6.28 -4.66 -6.05
CA ALA A 51 7.21 -5.78 -5.86
C ALA A 51 7.25 -6.73 -7.07
N HIS A 52 6.24 -6.66 -7.95
CA HIS A 52 6.20 -7.35 -9.24
C HIS A 52 6.59 -6.38 -10.36
N ARG A 53 7.85 -5.94 -10.39
CA ARG A 53 8.45 -5.38 -11.61
C ARG A 53 9.97 -5.50 -11.56
#